data_AF-A0A0X1S038-F1
#
_entry.id   AF-A0A0X1S038-F1
#
_cell.length_a   1.000
_cell.length_b   1.000
_cell.length_c   1.000
_cell.angle_alpha   90.00
_cell.angle_beta   90.00
_cell.angle_gamma   90.00
#
_symmetry.space_group_name_H-M   'P 1'
#
loop_
_entity.id
_entity.type
_entity.pdbx_description
1 polymer ?
#
loop_
_entity_poly.entity_id
_entity_poly.type
_entity_poly.pdbx_seq_one_letter_code
_entity_poly.pdbx_strand_id
1 'polypeptide(L)'
;MQAYYYEIPAHLQHTEKEAIICDEQQVGTIQRVYSNGLKKVIDRMFDQKYFVQIDTKIEGFAPVTCKKIQRKGKIYYDAIEEGQPLYRIAYIGWKELIPDLMISNKKEQMTLEMNREDWSPFLYDEKTIARWRADYIEEKDTFRITFEMLEDSPFQNPALFLAIAQAALFIGA
;
A
#
# COMPACT_ATOMS: atom_id res chain seq x y z
N MET A 1 8.36 6.37 -18.01
CA MET A 1 8.01 6.40 -16.58
C MET A 1 6.53 6.71 -16.50
N GLN A 2 5.78 6.04 -15.62
CA GLN A 2 4.34 6.28 -15.49
C GLN A 2 4.01 6.75 -14.07
N ALA A 3 3.17 7.79 -13.96
CA ALA A 3 2.84 8.42 -12.69
C ALA A 3 1.34 8.29 -12.37
N TYR A 4 1.05 7.96 -11.12
CA TYR A 4 -0.29 7.73 -10.60
C TYR A 4 -0.54 8.62 -9.39
N TYR A 5 -1.76 9.14 -9.29
CA TYR A 5 -2.16 10.10 -8.26
C TYR A 5 -3.50 9.72 -7.67
N TYR A 6 -3.65 9.90 -6.36
CA TYR A 6 -4.95 9.83 -5.69
C TYR A 6 -4.90 10.62 -4.38
N GLU A 7 -6.07 11.01 -3.88
CA GLU A 7 -6.22 11.61 -2.55
C GLU A 7 -6.96 10.61 -1.65
N ILE A 8 -6.56 10.51 -0.39
CA ILE A 8 -7.25 9.69 0.61
C ILE A 8 -7.35 10.45 1.92
N PRO A 9 -8.54 10.51 2.56
CA PRO A 9 -8.65 11.15 3.85
C PRO A 9 -7.74 10.52 4.91
N ALA A 10 -7.20 11.33 5.82
CA ALA A 10 -6.30 10.86 6.86
C ALA A 10 -7.02 10.07 7.97
N HIS A 11 -8.35 10.15 8.03
CA HIS A 11 -9.14 9.39 8.98
C HIS A 11 -9.26 7.91 8.56
N LEU A 12 -8.74 7.01 9.42
CA LEU A 12 -8.71 5.56 9.20
C LEU A 12 -10.08 4.92 8.91
N GLN A 13 -11.18 5.57 9.28
CA GLN A 13 -12.55 5.07 9.09
C GLN A 13 -13.04 5.16 7.66
N HIS A 14 -12.32 5.88 6.80
CA HIS A 14 -12.68 6.03 5.40
C HIS A 14 -12.60 4.69 4.67
N THR A 15 -13.67 4.32 3.99
CA THR A 15 -13.78 3.07 3.22
C THR A 15 -14.37 3.25 1.83
N GLU A 16 -14.56 4.49 1.40
CA GLU A 16 -15.05 4.74 0.05
C GLU A 16 -13.94 4.45 -0.96
N LYS A 17 -14.35 4.28 -2.22
CA LYS A 17 -13.41 4.04 -3.31
C LYS A 17 -12.85 5.38 -3.75
N GLU A 18 -11.53 5.51 -3.71
CA GLU A 18 -10.83 6.67 -4.25
C GLU A 18 -10.36 6.40 -5.66
N ALA A 19 -10.50 7.40 -6.53
CA ALA A 19 -10.09 7.32 -7.92
C ALA A 19 -8.56 7.40 -8.03
N ILE A 20 -7.98 6.50 -8.81
CA ILE A 20 -6.57 6.58 -9.21
C ILE A 20 -6.51 7.26 -10.56
N ILE A 21 -5.75 8.35 -10.64
CA ILE A 21 -5.56 9.17 -11.84
C ILE A 21 -4.19 8.90 -12.43
N CYS A 22 -4.13 8.70 -13.75
CA CYS A 22 -2.91 8.66 -14.57
C CYS A 22 -3.20 9.43 -15.85
N ASP A 23 -2.28 10.28 -16.30
CA ASP A 23 -2.45 11.11 -17.50
C ASP A 23 -3.79 11.88 -17.54
N GLU A 24 -4.17 12.49 -16.41
CA GLU A 24 -5.43 13.24 -16.21
C GLU A 24 -6.72 12.40 -16.34
N GLN A 25 -6.60 11.08 -16.47
CA GLN A 25 -7.72 10.15 -16.60
C GLN A 25 -7.83 9.24 -15.38
N GLN A 26 -9.06 8.93 -14.98
CA GLN A 26 -9.29 7.89 -14.00
C GLN A 26 -8.98 6.53 -14.64
N VAL A 27 -7.98 5.84 -14.10
CA VAL A 27 -7.52 4.53 -14.58
C VAL A 27 -7.81 3.41 -13.58
N GLY A 28 -8.37 3.73 -12.42
CA GLY A 28 -8.54 2.74 -11.37
C GLY A 28 -9.18 3.26 -10.10
N THR A 29 -9.20 2.38 -9.10
CA THR A 29 -9.68 2.71 -7.76
C THR A 29 -8.84 2.04 -6.69
N ILE A 30 -8.67 2.71 -5.56
CA ILE A 30 -8.12 2.15 -4.33
C ILE A 30 -9.16 2.25 -3.20
N GLN A 31 -9.25 1.22 -2.37
CA GLN A 31 -10.25 1.16 -1.31
C GLN A 31 -9.70 0.47 -0.07
N ARG A 32 -9.96 1.06 1.09
CA ARG A 32 -9.83 0.37 2.38
C ARG A 32 -11.10 -0.40 2.69
N VAL A 33 -10.96 -1.70 2.96
CA VAL A 33 -12.07 -2.62 3.23
C VAL A 33 -11.95 -3.19 4.65
N TYR A 34 -13.02 -3.05 5.44
CA TYR A 34 -13.15 -3.73 6.73
C TYR A 34 -13.91 -5.04 6.54
N SER A 35 -13.28 -6.14 6.92
CA SER A 35 -13.76 -7.49 6.60
C SER A 35 -15.13 -7.90 7.18
N ASN A 36 -15.80 -7.13 8.05
CA ASN A 36 -17.19 -7.40 8.53
C ASN A 36 -17.82 -6.22 9.30
N GLY A 37 -19.15 -6.05 9.22
CA GLY A 37 -19.92 -5.08 10.03
C GLY A 37 -19.86 -5.34 11.55
N LEU A 38 -19.87 -6.61 11.97
CA LEU A 38 -19.62 -7.02 13.36
C LEU A 38 -18.16 -6.77 13.80
N LYS A 39 -17.21 -6.94 12.89
CA LYS A 39 -15.80 -6.61 13.17
C LYS A 39 -15.58 -5.11 13.25
N LYS A 40 -16.30 -4.27 12.50
CA LYS A 40 -16.23 -2.80 12.60
C LYS A 40 -16.58 -2.30 14.00
N VAL A 41 -17.52 -2.95 14.68
CA VAL A 41 -17.91 -2.63 16.08
C VAL A 41 -16.83 -3.07 17.08
N ILE A 42 -16.24 -4.25 16.88
CA ILE A 42 -15.15 -4.76 17.74
C ILE A 42 -13.87 -3.94 17.49
N ASP A 43 -13.52 -3.64 16.25
CA ASP A 43 -12.35 -2.84 15.88
C ASP A 43 -12.50 -1.41 16.43
N ARG A 44 -13.72 -0.83 16.48
CA ARG A 44 -13.98 0.45 17.16
C ARG A 44 -13.69 0.41 18.68
N MET A 45 -13.80 -0.76 19.32
CA MET A 45 -13.38 -0.96 20.73
C MET A 45 -11.87 -1.21 20.89
N PHE A 46 -11.15 -1.48 19.80
CA PHE A 46 -9.72 -1.81 19.77
C PHE A 46 -8.93 -0.91 18.78
N ASP A 47 -9.28 0.38 18.69
CA ASP A 47 -8.58 1.41 17.87
C ASP A 47 -8.51 1.19 16.34
N GLN A 48 -9.33 0.33 15.76
CA GLN A 48 -9.37 0.07 14.30
C GLN A 48 -8.06 -0.52 13.74
N LYS A 49 -7.26 -1.12 14.61
CA LYS A 49 -5.90 -1.61 14.33
C LYS A 49 -5.87 -3.01 13.73
N TYR A 50 -6.97 -3.77 13.75
CA TYR A 50 -6.86 -5.23 13.66
C TYR A 50 -7.23 -5.84 12.30
N PHE A 51 -8.04 -5.17 11.45
CA PHE A 51 -8.49 -5.75 10.18
C PHE A 51 -8.45 -4.79 8.99
N VAL A 52 -7.23 -4.44 8.54
CA VAL A 52 -7.02 -3.62 7.34
C VAL A 52 -6.83 -4.51 6.12
N GLN A 53 -7.69 -4.32 5.12
CA GLN A 53 -7.51 -4.81 3.76
C GLN A 53 -7.54 -3.60 2.82
N ILE A 54 -6.63 -3.56 1.86
CA ILE A 54 -6.59 -2.59 0.78
C ILE A 54 -6.85 -3.34 -0.52
N ASP A 55 -7.91 -2.97 -1.22
CA ASP A 55 -8.22 -3.46 -2.55
C ASP A 55 -7.87 -2.38 -3.57
N THR A 56 -7.06 -2.73 -4.56
CA THR A 56 -6.62 -1.82 -5.62
C THR A 56 -6.91 -2.43 -6.98
N LYS A 57 -7.49 -1.64 -7.87
CA LYS A 57 -7.78 -2.03 -9.24
C LYS A 57 -7.29 -0.94 -10.18
N ILE A 58 -6.50 -1.32 -11.17
CA ILE A 58 -6.10 -0.45 -12.29
C ILE A 58 -6.50 -1.17 -13.58
N GLU A 59 -7.06 -0.41 -14.52
CA GLU A 59 -7.47 -0.89 -15.84
C GLU A 59 -6.28 -1.54 -16.58
N GLY A 60 -6.52 -2.69 -17.20
CA GLY A 60 -5.49 -3.46 -17.88
C GLY A 60 -4.65 -4.36 -16.98
N PHE A 61 -4.80 -4.31 -15.66
CA PHE A 61 -4.05 -5.13 -14.71
C PHE A 61 -4.94 -6.02 -13.83
N ALA A 62 -4.36 -7.10 -13.32
CA ALA A 62 -5.03 -7.97 -12.36
C ALA A 62 -5.33 -7.18 -11.06
N PRO A 63 -6.53 -7.30 -10.48
CA PRO A 63 -6.85 -6.70 -9.19
C PRO A 63 -5.91 -7.21 -8.11
N VAL A 64 -5.57 -6.31 -7.17
CA VAL A 64 -4.69 -6.63 -6.04
C VAL A 64 -5.42 -6.42 -4.73
N THR A 65 -5.25 -7.38 -3.82
CA THR A 65 -5.65 -7.24 -2.43
C THR A 65 -4.41 -7.33 -1.54
N CYS A 66 -4.22 -6.35 -0.67
CA CYS A 66 -3.21 -6.36 0.39
C CYS A 66 -3.89 -6.41 1.77
N LYS A 67 -3.57 -7.40 2.59
CA LYS A 67 -4.26 -7.64 3.85
C LYS A 67 -3.31 -7.79 5.02
N LYS A 68 -3.64 -7.14 6.13
CA LYS A 68 -2.97 -7.32 7.43
C LYS A 68 -3.29 -8.70 8.00
N ILE A 69 -2.24 -9.43 8.35
CA ILE A 69 -2.31 -10.74 9.00
C ILE A 69 -1.64 -10.67 10.37
N GLN A 70 -2.38 -11.03 11.41
CA GLN A 70 -1.85 -11.20 12.75
C GLN A 70 -1.86 -12.68 13.12
N ARG A 71 -0.69 -13.26 13.32
CA ARG A 71 -0.56 -14.69 13.68
C ARG A 71 0.55 -14.91 14.68
N LYS A 72 0.24 -15.57 15.80
CA LYS A 72 1.19 -15.91 16.88
C LYS A 72 2.00 -14.69 17.36
N GLY A 73 1.33 -13.56 17.58
CA GLY A 73 1.96 -12.31 18.03
C GLY A 73 2.78 -11.55 16.96
N LYS A 74 2.92 -12.09 15.74
CA LYS A 74 3.56 -11.40 14.62
C LYS A 74 2.53 -10.73 13.74
N ILE A 75 2.85 -9.52 13.28
CA ILE A 75 2.08 -8.76 12.29
C ILE A 75 2.89 -8.74 10.98
N TYR A 76 2.24 -9.14 9.90
CA TYR A 76 2.75 -9.03 8.54
C TYR A 76 1.59 -8.69 7.61
N TYR A 77 1.88 -8.39 6.35
CA TYR A 77 0.86 -8.20 5.33
C TYR A 77 1.07 -9.23 4.23
N ASP A 78 -0.03 -9.67 3.63
CA ASP A 78 -0.01 -10.53 2.46
C ASP A 78 -0.69 -9.76 1.31
N ALA A 79 0.02 -9.57 0.20
CA ALA A 79 -0.49 -9.01 -1.03
C ALA A 79 -0.63 -10.09 -2.09
N ILE A 80 -1.75 -10.11 -2.80
CA ILE A 80 -2.05 -11.08 -3.84
C ILE A 80 -2.61 -10.36 -5.06
N GLU A 81 -2.00 -10.61 -6.20
CA GLU A 81 -2.58 -10.30 -7.51
C GLU A 81 -3.36 -11.53 -7.98
N GLU A 82 -4.53 -11.34 -8.57
CA GLU A 82 -5.37 -12.46 -9.01
C GLU A 82 -4.61 -13.36 -10.00
N GLY A 83 -4.46 -14.64 -9.65
CA GLY A 83 -3.73 -15.62 -10.46
C GLY A 83 -2.21 -15.67 -10.25
N GLN A 84 -1.65 -14.84 -9.37
CA GLN A 84 -0.20 -14.80 -9.08
C GLN A 84 0.15 -15.33 -7.68
N PRO A 85 1.43 -15.65 -7.43
CA PRO A 85 1.91 -15.97 -6.09
C PRO A 85 1.65 -14.85 -5.09
N LEU A 86 1.42 -15.23 -3.84
CA LEU A 86 1.27 -14.29 -2.73
C LEU A 86 2.64 -13.70 -2.36
N TYR A 87 2.68 -12.37 -2.24
CA TYR A 87 3.80 -11.64 -1.66
C TYR A 87 3.55 -11.40 -0.17
N ARG A 88 4.52 -11.78 0.65
CA ARG A 88 4.53 -11.47 2.08
C ARG A 88 5.37 -10.24 2.33
N ILE A 89 4.78 -9.30 3.06
CA ILE A 89 5.41 -8.05 3.50
C ILE A 89 5.73 -8.16 4.99
N ALA A 90 7.01 -8.09 5.33
CA ALA A 90 7.52 -8.22 6.69
C ALA A 90 8.58 -7.16 7.01
N TYR A 91 8.68 -6.79 8.28
CA TYR A 91 9.72 -5.89 8.77
C TYR A 91 11.08 -6.58 8.70
N ILE A 92 12.08 -5.87 8.17
CA ILE A 92 13.48 -6.33 8.18
C ILE A 92 14.41 -5.40 8.96
N GLY A 93 14.00 -4.16 9.24
CA GLY A 93 14.82 -3.21 9.96
C GLY A 93 14.06 -1.95 10.35
N TRP A 94 14.76 -1.10 11.11
CA TRP A 94 14.35 0.25 11.42
C TRP A 94 15.48 1.18 11.02
N LYS A 95 15.21 2.13 10.14
CA LYS A 95 16.10 3.23 9.81
C LYS A 95 15.44 4.51 10.27
N GLU A 96 16.11 5.27 11.13
CA GLU A 96 15.59 6.57 11.62
C GLU A 96 14.17 6.49 12.23
N LEU A 97 13.85 5.37 12.92
CA LEU A 97 12.52 5.09 13.50
C LEU A 97 11.39 4.89 12.46
N ILE A 98 11.76 4.67 11.20
CA ILE A 98 10.86 4.32 10.10
C ILE A 98 11.14 2.87 9.68
N PRO A 99 10.12 2.02 9.47
CA PRO A 99 10.32 0.62 9.16
C PRO A 99 10.73 0.39 7.71
N ASP A 100 11.74 -0.46 7.51
CA ASP A 100 12.03 -1.03 6.19
C ASP A 100 11.24 -2.34 6.02
N LEU A 101 10.60 -2.48 4.87
CA LEU A 101 9.71 -3.59 4.56
C LEU A 101 10.31 -4.46 3.47
N MET A 102 10.45 -5.76 3.75
CA MET A 102 10.75 -6.77 2.75
C MET A 102 9.47 -7.36 2.21
N ILE A 103 9.37 -7.41 0.89
CA ILE A 103 8.23 -7.94 0.14
C ILE A 103 8.76 -9.14 -0.65
N SER A 104 8.24 -10.35 -0.38
CA SER A 104 8.76 -11.57 -1.04
C SER A 104 7.70 -12.63 -1.26
N ASN A 105 7.77 -13.30 -2.41
CA ASN A 105 7.01 -14.52 -2.73
C ASN A 105 7.88 -15.80 -2.65
N LYS A 106 9.07 -15.71 -2.02
CA LYS A 106 10.17 -16.70 -1.96
C LYS A 106 10.99 -16.91 -3.23
N LYS A 107 10.53 -16.46 -4.39
CA LYS A 107 11.29 -16.49 -5.65
C LYS A 107 11.91 -15.12 -5.95
N GLU A 108 11.10 -14.09 -5.75
CA GLU A 108 11.44 -12.69 -5.93
C GLU A 108 11.37 -11.98 -4.58
N GLN A 109 12.18 -10.94 -4.47
CA GLN A 109 12.25 -10.10 -3.28
C GLN A 109 12.46 -8.65 -3.70
N MET A 110 11.69 -7.76 -3.10
CA MET A 110 11.91 -6.31 -3.18
C MET A 110 11.87 -5.71 -1.78
N THR A 111 12.41 -4.52 -1.65
CA THR A 111 12.38 -3.73 -0.40
C THR A 111 11.58 -2.46 -0.64
N LEU A 112 10.77 -2.06 0.33
CA LEU A 112 10.20 -0.71 0.41
C LEU A 112 10.90 0.02 1.56
N GLU A 113 11.69 1.03 1.21
CA GLU A 113 12.30 1.93 2.19
C GLU A 113 11.33 3.07 2.45
N MET A 114 10.70 3.07 3.62
CA MET A 114 9.72 4.09 3.97
C MET A 114 10.44 5.40 4.32
N ASN A 115 9.89 6.52 3.84
CA ASN A 115 10.35 7.86 4.15
C ASN A 115 9.13 8.77 4.45
N ARG A 116 9.26 9.62 5.48
CA ARG A 116 8.18 10.54 5.92
C ARG A 116 8.22 11.89 5.23
N GLU A 117 9.41 12.35 4.84
CA GLU A 117 9.64 13.70 4.32
C GLU A 117 9.92 13.69 2.82
N ASP A 118 10.25 12.52 2.27
CA ASP A 118 10.61 12.35 0.86
C ASP A 118 10.00 11.06 0.28
N TRP A 119 10.37 10.74 -0.95
CA TRP A 119 9.99 9.52 -1.65
C TRP A 119 10.43 8.26 -0.90
N SER A 120 9.52 7.30 -0.82
CA SER A 120 9.76 5.93 -0.38
C SER A 120 10.01 5.05 -1.61
N PRO A 121 11.26 4.64 -1.89
CA PRO A 121 11.58 3.83 -3.05
C PRO A 121 11.24 2.36 -2.83
N PHE A 122 10.74 1.72 -3.89
CA PHE A 122 10.74 0.28 -4.05
C PHE A 122 12.02 -0.14 -4.74
N LEU A 123 12.80 -1.01 -4.09
CA LEU A 123 14.09 -1.50 -4.56
C LEU A 123 13.99 -2.96 -4.97
N TYR A 124 14.48 -3.30 -6.16
CA TYR A 124 14.71 -4.66 -6.62
C TYR A 124 16.15 -4.77 -7.12
N ASP A 125 16.90 -5.76 -6.63
CA ASP A 125 18.34 -5.88 -6.87
C ASP A 125 19.11 -4.56 -6.65
N GLU A 126 18.79 -3.89 -5.52
CA GLU A 126 19.37 -2.59 -5.11
C GLU A 126 19.07 -1.40 -6.04
N LYS A 127 18.23 -1.59 -7.06
CA LYS A 127 17.78 -0.53 -7.96
C LYS A 127 16.37 -0.09 -7.62
N THR A 128 16.16 1.23 -7.59
CA THR A 128 14.81 1.79 -7.57
C THR A 128 14.07 1.35 -8.82
N ILE A 129 12.89 0.77 -8.65
CA ILE A 129 11.98 0.35 -9.73
C ILE A 129 10.65 1.11 -9.70
N ALA A 130 10.30 1.64 -8.53
CA ALA A 130 9.18 2.53 -8.34
C ALA A 130 9.42 3.40 -7.10
N ARG A 131 8.66 4.47 -6.94
CA ARG A 131 8.70 5.33 -5.76
C ARG A 131 7.33 5.86 -5.42
N TRP A 132 7.07 6.04 -4.14
CA TRP A 132 5.80 6.50 -3.62
C TRP A 132 6.01 7.64 -2.61
N ARG A 133 5.12 8.63 -2.58
CA ARG A 133 5.14 9.72 -1.62
C ARG A 133 3.73 10.05 -1.16
N ALA A 134 3.59 10.35 0.14
CA ALA A 134 2.35 10.82 0.74
C ALA A 134 2.56 12.21 1.34
N ASP A 135 1.94 13.22 0.73
CA ASP A 135 1.99 14.60 1.20
C ASP A 135 0.70 14.88 2.00
N TYR A 136 0.82 15.26 3.27
CA TYR A 136 -0.35 15.61 4.10
C TYR A 136 -0.81 17.04 3.82
N ILE A 137 -2.10 17.22 3.56
CA ILE A 137 -2.77 18.50 3.33
C ILE A 137 -3.62 18.82 4.55
N GLU A 138 -3.09 19.67 5.44
CA GLU A 138 -3.71 20.00 6.73
C GLU A 138 -5.12 20.59 6.56
N GLU A 139 -5.34 21.46 5.58
CA GLU A 139 -6.62 22.16 5.39
C GLU A 139 -7.77 21.23 5.00
N LYS A 140 -7.43 20.04 4.46
CA LYS A 140 -8.39 19.03 4.00
C LYS A 140 -8.36 17.75 4.83
N ASP A 141 -7.47 17.66 5.81
CA ASP A 141 -7.20 16.43 6.56
C ASP A 141 -7.05 15.20 5.63
N THR A 142 -6.21 15.35 4.60
CA THR A 142 -6.12 14.41 3.46
C THR A 142 -4.67 14.17 3.08
N PHE A 143 -4.33 12.92 2.74
CA PHE A 143 -3.07 12.59 2.11
C PHE A 143 -3.22 12.66 0.59
N ARG A 144 -2.37 13.46 -0.05
CA ARG A 144 -2.15 13.40 -1.49
C ARG A 144 -1.04 12.41 -1.77
N ILE A 145 -1.38 11.38 -2.54
CA ILE A 145 -0.45 10.34 -2.90
C ILE A 145 0.06 10.56 -4.32
N THR A 146 1.37 10.45 -4.48
CA THR A 146 2.03 10.35 -5.78
C THR A 146 2.80 9.03 -5.85
N PHE A 147 2.63 8.29 -6.93
CA PHE A 147 3.37 7.07 -7.21
C PHE A 147 3.97 7.14 -8.61
N GLU A 148 5.22 6.72 -8.76
CA GLU A 148 5.90 6.66 -10.04
C GLU A 148 6.53 5.29 -10.24
N MET A 149 6.27 4.68 -11.39
CA MET A 149 6.85 3.39 -11.79
C MET A 149 7.80 3.60 -12.97
N LEU A 150 8.99 3.02 -12.86
CA LEU A 150 9.97 3.03 -13.94
C LEU A 150 9.61 1.98 -14.99
N GLU A 151 9.95 2.26 -16.25
CA GLU A 151 9.59 1.41 -17.39
C GLU A 151 10.27 0.04 -17.35
N ASP A 152 11.45 -0.04 -16.77
CA ASP A 152 12.27 -1.25 -16.64
C ASP A 152 11.99 -2.03 -15.35
N SER A 153 10.94 -1.67 -14.59
CA SER A 153 10.50 -2.43 -13.42
C SER A 153 10.21 -3.89 -13.81
N PRO A 154 10.79 -4.89 -13.13
CA PRO A 154 10.47 -6.30 -13.41
C PRO A 154 9.03 -6.65 -13.00
N PHE A 155 8.41 -5.84 -12.14
CA PHE A 155 7.00 -5.97 -11.77
C PHE A 155 6.19 -4.93 -12.53
N GLN A 156 5.24 -5.40 -13.32
CA GLN A 156 4.49 -4.58 -14.27
C GLN A 156 3.15 -4.08 -13.71
N ASN A 157 2.66 -4.66 -12.61
CA ASN A 157 1.36 -4.33 -12.05
C ASN A 157 1.44 -3.16 -11.04
N PRO A 158 1.09 -1.92 -11.41
CA PRO A 158 1.11 -0.76 -10.49
C PRO A 158 0.18 -0.95 -9.28
N ALA A 159 -0.90 -1.72 -9.42
CA ALA A 159 -1.84 -1.95 -8.33
C ALA A 159 -1.20 -2.72 -7.16
N LEU A 160 -0.16 -3.53 -7.43
CA LEU A 160 0.60 -4.23 -6.40
C LEU A 160 1.31 -3.23 -5.48
N PHE A 161 2.07 -2.31 -6.07
CA PHE A 161 2.83 -1.31 -5.34
C PHE A 161 1.93 -0.38 -4.53
N LEU A 162 0.84 0.10 -5.15
CA LEU A 162 -0.11 0.99 -4.49
C LEU A 162 -0.79 0.31 -3.31
N ALA A 163 -1.24 -0.94 -3.45
CA ALA A 163 -1.87 -1.67 -2.35
C ALA A 163 -0.91 -1.89 -1.18
N ILE A 164 0.37 -2.18 -1.46
CA ILE A 164 1.41 -2.35 -0.45
C ILE A 164 1.74 -1.02 0.23
N ALA A 165 2.02 0.04 -0.52
CA ALA A 165 2.35 1.36 0.01
C ALA A 165 1.21 1.94 0.86
N GLN A 166 -0.03 1.80 0.39
CA GLN A 166 -1.20 2.25 1.15
C GLN A 166 -1.40 1.47 2.45
N ALA A 167 -1.15 0.15 2.42
CA ALA A 167 -1.15 -0.64 3.65
C ALA A 167 -0.02 -0.21 4.59
N ALA A 168 1.12 0.24 4.03
CA ALA A 168 2.29 0.71 4.76
C ALA A 168 2.13 2.10 5.39
N LEU A 169 1.38 3.01 4.76
CA LEU A 169 1.16 4.38 5.25
C LEU A 169 0.64 4.43 6.70
N PHE A 170 -0.21 3.48 7.08
CA PHE A 170 -0.81 3.41 8.41
C PHE A 170 -0.13 2.39 9.34
N ILE A 171 1.08 1.93 8.99
CA ILE A 171 1.85 1.04 9.85
C ILE A 171 2.36 1.82 11.07
N GLY A 172 1.90 1.42 12.27
CA GLY A 172 2.30 2.00 13.56
C GLY A 172 1.28 2.96 14.17
N ALA A 173 0.22 3.31 13.44
CA ALA A 173 -0.95 4.06 13.94
C ALA A 173 -1.88 3.19 14.81
#